data_AF-A0A9D7ZX55-F1
#
_entry.id   AF-A0A9D7ZX55-F1
#
_cell.length_a   1.000
_cell.length_b   1.000
_cell.length_c   1.000
_cell.angle_alpha   90.00
_cell.angle_beta   90.00
_cell.angle_gamma   90.00
#
_symmetry.space_group_name_H-M   'P 1'
#
loop_
_entity.id
_entity.type
_entity.pdbx_description
1 polymer ?
#
loop_
_entity_poly.entity_id
_entity_poly.type
_entity_poly.pdbx_seq_one_letter_code
_entity_poly.pdbx_strand_id
1 'polypeptide(L)'
;MAIAKSITQDIELIDGHTNIILIAPHGHDKDDVNTGKLVRLMAEQSGCYAIINETYQKPEENKNADKKNHIIDLNRIDQVNEHLKKEFLDHLLEYKNEIKNKFGNVLIFWIHGAENKSILNDSQSQSLIAPGGIKILIGYGQDSELPRQTASDETAIKLYQTLNNNNLPTVMADAAIRMKNEKKPEKDREKNDCGWNKFNMNQLFAKKDYDSGYKEYIDEYVQSIQLEIRIKGCRDSNENLESTSRDLAGALALFVEKKLVSKTSGSLVEDAYSTLFDLFSRHYENAMMDAGEYIIKTFYGNDIEKARNNESTQKETLNQLYEKIDKNKDANSPSRSKLYHAKNLVVQAYDLENFLSPQGFSTLRNLSLSHKIYLLSVKELDQKKYWIDKIFSEQLTIKQLQDKKGSVQSKDPTPKYLINHPEEIWEDKNKNIFSFEGLKKHPPKKLKEFKKNLDQKKNDFEKEVQRLAESINSYKKYLEKFSSIRSTLEKAIQYKEADH
;
A
#
# COMPACT_ATOMS: atom_id res chain seq x y z
N MET A 1 -35.53 1.87 1.71
CA MET A 1 -35.50 0.64 0.89
C MET A 1 -34.05 0.38 0.52
N ALA A 2 -33.39 -0.54 1.23
CA ALA A 2 -32.01 -0.93 0.92
C ALA A 2 -32.02 -1.85 -0.30
N ILE A 3 -31.24 -1.50 -1.32
CA ILE A 3 -31.02 -2.36 -2.48
C ILE A 3 -30.09 -3.48 -2.02
N ALA A 4 -30.63 -4.69 -1.94
CA ALA A 4 -29.87 -5.90 -1.70
C ALA A 4 -28.79 -6.02 -2.78
N LYS A 5 -27.53 -5.99 -2.36
CA LYS A 5 -26.38 -6.32 -3.22
C LYS A 5 -26.57 -7.76 -3.68
N SER A 6 -26.71 -7.96 -4.98
CA SER A 6 -26.61 -9.26 -5.63
C SER A 6 -25.19 -9.80 -5.42
N ILE A 7 -24.97 -10.56 -4.34
CA ILE A 7 -23.77 -11.36 -4.14
C ILE A 7 -23.90 -12.55 -5.11
N THR A 8 -23.54 -12.35 -6.38
CA THR A 8 -23.74 -13.34 -7.45
C THR A 8 -22.49 -14.15 -7.79
N GLN A 9 -21.42 -14.05 -6.99
CA GLN A 9 -20.28 -14.95 -7.13
C GLN A 9 -20.11 -15.75 -5.84
N ASP A 10 -20.18 -17.07 -5.98
CA ASP A 10 -19.92 -18.03 -4.89
C ASP A 10 -18.45 -17.98 -4.40
N ILE A 11 -17.56 -17.37 -5.19
CA ILE A 11 -16.14 -17.24 -4.93
C ILE A 11 -15.80 -15.75 -5.00
N GLU A 12 -15.21 -15.21 -3.93
CA GLU A 12 -14.85 -13.81 -3.86
C GLU A 12 -13.49 -13.56 -4.52
N LEU A 13 -13.43 -12.49 -5.31
CA LEU A 13 -12.26 -12.07 -6.06
C LEU A 13 -11.86 -10.67 -5.61
N ILE A 14 -10.59 -10.48 -5.28
CA ILE A 14 -10.01 -9.19 -4.92
C ILE A 14 -8.89 -8.88 -5.90
N ASP A 15 -9.03 -7.76 -6.61
CA ASP A 15 -7.97 -7.25 -7.48
C ASP A 15 -6.80 -6.72 -6.65
N GLY A 16 -5.58 -6.91 -7.15
CA GLY A 16 -4.35 -6.47 -6.51
C GLY A 16 -3.46 -5.61 -7.39
N HIS A 17 -2.32 -5.21 -6.84
CA HIS A 17 -1.28 -4.45 -7.52
C HIS A 17 0.14 -4.95 -7.17
N THR A 18 0.26 -6.17 -6.67
CA THR A 18 1.54 -6.83 -6.35
C THR A 18 1.73 -8.06 -7.24
N ASN A 19 2.90 -8.71 -7.15
CA ASN A 19 3.14 -9.97 -7.85
C ASN A 19 2.66 -11.23 -7.09
N ILE A 20 1.77 -11.05 -6.11
CA ILE A 20 1.27 -12.11 -5.23
C ILE A 20 -0.23 -12.34 -5.45
N ILE A 21 -0.61 -13.62 -5.51
CA ILE A 21 -1.98 -14.12 -5.39
C ILE A 21 -2.12 -14.88 -4.07
N LEU A 22 -3.08 -14.49 -3.25
CA LEU A 22 -3.47 -15.19 -2.02
C LEU A 22 -4.73 -16.02 -2.29
N ILE A 23 -4.74 -17.28 -1.88
CA ILE A 23 -5.88 -18.17 -2.15
C ILE A 23 -6.30 -18.85 -0.87
N ALA A 24 -7.57 -18.69 -0.46
CA ALA A 24 -8.19 -19.49 0.59
C ALA A 24 -9.15 -20.52 -0.06
N PRO A 25 -8.66 -21.71 -0.46
CA PRO A 25 -9.49 -22.68 -1.16
C PRO A 25 -10.51 -23.36 -0.23
N HIS A 26 -10.28 -23.35 1.09
CA HIS A 26 -11.09 -24.07 2.09
C HIS A 26 -11.64 -23.13 3.18
N GLY A 27 -11.94 -21.87 2.85
CA GLY A 27 -12.43 -20.88 3.81
C GLY A 27 -13.84 -21.11 4.36
N HIS A 28 -14.56 -22.13 3.87
CA HIS A 28 -15.85 -22.55 4.40
C HIS A 28 -15.75 -22.89 5.90
N ASP A 29 -16.78 -22.54 6.68
CA ASP A 29 -16.76 -22.60 8.15
C ASP A 29 -16.60 -24.01 8.75
N LYS A 30 -16.94 -25.04 7.97
CA LYS A 30 -16.74 -26.47 8.33
C LYS A 30 -15.39 -27.05 7.93
N ASP A 31 -14.59 -26.32 7.17
CA ASP A 31 -13.27 -26.75 6.71
C ASP A 31 -12.18 -25.95 7.45
N ASP A 32 -11.51 -25.01 6.78
CA ASP A 32 -10.39 -24.25 7.33
C ASP A 32 -10.89 -22.94 7.95
N VAL A 33 -11.50 -23.06 9.14
CA VAL A 33 -12.17 -21.98 9.88
C VAL A 33 -11.42 -20.63 9.80
N ASN A 34 -12.10 -19.58 9.36
CA ASN A 34 -11.60 -18.19 9.27
C ASN A 34 -10.42 -17.96 8.30
N THR A 35 -9.99 -18.91 7.49
CA THR A 35 -8.93 -18.65 6.49
C THR A 35 -9.37 -17.68 5.40
N GLY A 36 -10.64 -17.71 4.99
CA GLY A 36 -11.20 -16.72 4.05
C GLY A 36 -11.12 -15.29 4.59
N LYS A 37 -11.57 -15.07 5.83
CA LYS A 37 -11.40 -13.80 6.55
C LYS A 37 -9.94 -13.35 6.66
N LEU A 38 -9.03 -14.28 6.99
CA LEU A 38 -7.60 -13.99 7.10
C LEU A 38 -7.04 -13.51 5.76
N VAL A 39 -7.33 -14.21 4.67
CA VAL A 39 -6.88 -13.84 3.32
C VAL A 39 -7.45 -12.49 2.89
N ARG A 40 -8.74 -12.22 3.19
CA ARG A 40 -9.36 -10.92 2.92
C ARG A 40 -8.58 -9.79 3.60
N LEU A 41 -8.32 -9.91 4.91
CA LEU A 41 -7.54 -8.92 5.66
C LEU A 41 -6.12 -8.75 5.10
N MET A 42 -5.44 -9.85 4.76
CA MET A 42 -4.10 -9.80 4.17
C MET A 42 -4.09 -9.08 2.82
N ALA A 43 -5.03 -9.41 1.93
CA ALA A 43 -5.16 -8.80 0.61
C ALA A 43 -5.40 -7.28 0.73
N GLU A 44 -6.31 -6.88 1.62
CA GLU A 44 -6.60 -5.47 1.89
C GLU A 44 -5.40 -4.68 2.44
N GLN A 45 -4.57 -5.30 3.28
CA GLN A 45 -3.40 -4.65 3.88
C GLN A 45 -2.19 -4.59 2.94
N SER A 46 -2.01 -5.60 2.09
CA SER A 46 -0.81 -5.75 1.25
C SER A 46 -1.04 -5.36 -0.22
N GLY A 47 -2.30 -5.18 -0.63
CA GLY A 47 -2.69 -4.94 -2.02
C GLY A 47 -2.45 -6.15 -2.93
N CYS A 48 -2.39 -7.37 -2.37
CA CYS A 48 -2.28 -8.59 -3.15
C CYS A 48 -3.60 -8.94 -3.83
N TYR A 49 -3.50 -9.68 -4.95
CA TYR A 49 -4.68 -10.31 -5.54
C TYR A 49 -5.17 -11.41 -4.58
N ALA A 50 -6.48 -11.67 -4.55
CA ALA A 50 -7.00 -12.79 -3.78
C ALA A 50 -8.18 -13.52 -4.43
N ILE A 51 -8.25 -14.83 -4.18
CA ILE A 51 -9.37 -15.71 -4.53
C ILE A 51 -9.80 -16.45 -3.26
N ILE A 52 -11.03 -16.22 -2.81
CA ILE A 52 -11.52 -16.66 -1.51
C ILE A 52 -12.76 -17.51 -1.69
N ASN A 53 -12.70 -18.74 -1.20
CA ASN A 53 -13.86 -19.63 -1.13
C ASN A 53 -14.37 -19.75 0.31
N GLU A 54 -15.56 -19.22 0.55
CA GLU A 54 -16.32 -19.47 1.79
C GLU A 54 -17.65 -20.20 1.49
N THR A 55 -17.90 -20.61 0.24
CA THR A 55 -19.17 -21.20 -0.22
C THR A 55 -19.10 -22.72 -0.40
N TYR A 56 -18.07 -23.21 -1.07
CA TYR A 56 -17.93 -24.64 -1.37
C TYR A 56 -17.22 -25.34 -0.21
N GLN A 57 -17.83 -26.39 0.31
CA GLN A 57 -17.28 -27.27 1.34
C GLN A 57 -16.53 -28.43 0.69
N LYS A 58 -15.43 -28.87 1.29
CA LYS A 58 -14.74 -30.09 0.92
C LYS A 58 -15.65 -31.32 1.05
N PRO A 59 -15.63 -32.29 0.09
CA PRO A 59 -16.33 -33.55 0.24
C PRO A 59 -15.83 -34.33 1.48
N GLU A 60 -16.76 -34.93 2.21
CA GLU A 60 -16.42 -35.92 3.24
C GLU A 60 -15.71 -37.14 2.60
N GLU A 61 -15.00 -37.91 3.43
CA GLU A 61 -14.29 -39.10 2.97
C GLU A 61 -15.26 -40.07 2.24
N ASN A 62 -14.93 -40.44 1.00
CA ASN A 62 -15.73 -41.27 0.10
C ASN A 62 -16.99 -40.62 -0.52
N LYS A 63 -17.19 -39.30 -0.38
CA LYS A 63 -18.23 -38.58 -1.14
C LYS A 63 -17.65 -37.95 -2.41
N ASN A 64 -18.44 -37.95 -3.47
CA ASN A 64 -18.08 -37.28 -4.74
C ASN A 64 -18.32 -35.77 -4.65
N ALA A 65 -17.64 -35.02 -5.51
CA ALA A 65 -17.94 -33.61 -5.72
C ALA A 65 -19.37 -33.43 -6.27
N ASP A 66 -20.04 -32.39 -5.80
CA ASP A 66 -21.39 -32.02 -6.19
C ASP A 66 -21.56 -30.49 -6.14
N LYS A 67 -21.48 -29.86 -7.30
CA LYS A 67 -21.64 -28.41 -7.45
C LYS A 67 -23.00 -27.91 -6.95
N LYS A 68 -24.08 -28.68 -7.15
CA LYS A 68 -25.43 -28.25 -6.79
C LYS A 68 -25.60 -28.12 -5.29
N ASN A 69 -24.89 -28.96 -4.53
CA ASN A 69 -24.90 -28.95 -3.07
C ASN A 69 -23.70 -28.19 -2.48
N HIS A 70 -22.95 -27.45 -3.30
CA HIS A 70 -21.72 -26.74 -2.91
C HIS A 70 -20.68 -27.63 -2.23
N ILE A 71 -20.53 -28.89 -2.70
CA ILE A 71 -19.55 -29.85 -2.18
C ILE A 71 -18.42 -30.01 -3.20
N ILE A 72 -17.37 -29.21 -3.12
CA ILE A 72 -16.23 -29.24 -4.05
C ILE A 72 -14.95 -28.93 -3.28
N ASP A 73 -13.91 -29.73 -3.46
CA ASP A 73 -12.57 -29.46 -2.94
C ASP A 73 -11.83 -28.51 -3.89
N LEU A 74 -11.73 -27.23 -3.54
CA LEU A 74 -11.04 -26.24 -4.38
C LEU A 74 -9.51 -26.34 -4.32
N ASN A 75 -8.95 -27.27 -3.54
CA ASN A 75 -7.55 -27.64 -3.63
C ASN A 75 -7.36 -28.88 -4.52
N ARG A 76 -8.38 -29.38 -5.22
CA ARG A 76 -8.29 -30.53 -6.15
C ARG A 76 -8.43 -30.06 -7.61
N ILE A 77 -7.37 -30.24 -8.40
CA ILE A 77 -7.33 -29.80 -9.81
C ILE A 77 -8.47 -30.41 -10.63
N ASP A 78 -8.72 -31.72 -10.47
CA ASP A 78 -9.77 -32.44 -11.20
C ASP A 78 -11.16 -31.87 -10.90
N GLN A 79 -11.48 -31.66 -9.62
CA GLN A 79 -12.77 -31.12 -9.21
C GLN A 79 -12.97 -29.66 -9.63
N VAL A 80 -11.93 -28.83 -9.48
CA VAL A 80 -11.96 -27.43 -9.93
C VAL A 80 -12.14 -27.35 -11.43
N ASN A 81 -11.38 -28.11 -12.21
CA ASN A 81 -11.47 -28.09 -13.67
C ASN A 81 -12.81 -28.61 -14.19
N GLU A 82 -13.40 -29.64 -13.55
CA GLU A 82 -14.70 -30.18 -13.95
C GLU A 82 -15.86 -29.25 -13.57
N HIS A 83 -15.85 -28.70 -12.36
CA HIS A 83 -17.04 -28.04 -11.80
C HIS A 83 -16.92 -26.53 -11.67
N LEU A 84 -15.72 -25.98 -11.46
CA LEU A 84 -15.48 -24.56 -11.13
C LEU A 84 -14.48 -23.88 -12.07
N LYS A 85 -14.39 -24.36 -13.31
CA LYS A 85 -13.44 -23.81 -14.27
C LYS A 85 -13.64 -22.31 -14.47
N LYS A 86 -14.87 -21.87 -14.70
CA LYS A 86 -15.17 -20.46 -14.96
C LYS A 86 -15.13 -19.62 -13.69
N GLU A 87 -15.63 -20.17 -12.58
CA GLU A 87 -15.80 -19.44 -11.33
C GLU A 87 -14.49 -19.31 -10.52
N PHE A 88 -13.51 -20.19 -10.77
CA PHE A 88 -12.26 -20.21 -10.03
C PHE A 88 -11.03 -20.27 -10.94
N LEU A 89 -10.91 -21.30 -11.78
CA LEU A 89 -9.68 -21.59 -12.50
C LEU A 89 -9.35 -20.50 -13.53
N ASP A 90 -10.33 -20.07 -14.30
CA ASP A 90 -10.15 -19.03 -15.32
C ASP A 90 -9.71 -17.72 -14.67
N HIS A 91 -10.27 -17.34 -13.52
CA HIS A 91 -9.84 -16.15 -12.76
C HIS A 91 -8.42 -16.28 -12.17
N LEU A 92 -8.04 -17.48 -11.69
CA LEU A 92 -6.66 -17.74 -11.28
C LEU A 92 -5.69 -17.54 -12.46
N LEU A 93 -6.06 -18.01 -13.65
CA LEU A 93 -5.26 -17.85 -14.85
C LEU A 93 -5.20 -16.39 -15.32
N GLU A 94 -6.30 -15.65 -15.22
CA GLU A 94 -6.37 -14.21 -15.51
C GLU A 94 -5.41 -13.41 -14.62
N TYR A 95 -5.53 -13.53 -13.29
CA TYR A 95 -4.64 -12.86 -12.35
C TYR A 95 -3.18 -13.25 -12.56
N LYS A 96 -2.89 -14.54 -12.77
CA LYS A 96 -1.54 -15.01 -13.06
C LYS A 96 -0.97 -14.38 -14.35
N ASN A 97 -1.77 -14.29 -15.41
CA ASN A 97 -1.33 -13.68 -16.66
C ASN A 97 -1.13 -12.17 -16.54
N GLU A 98 -2.03 -11.48 -15.85
CA GLU A 98 -1.90 -10.06 -15.57
C GLU A 98 -0.62 -9.76 -14.77
N ILE A 99 -0.38 -10.49 -13.69
CA ILE A 99 0.82 -10.35 -12.87
C ILE A 99 2.08 -10.65 -13.68
N LYS A 100 2.09 -11.76 -14.43
CA LYS A 100 3.24 -12.12 -15.29
C LYS A 100 3.57 -11.01 -16.27
N ASN A 101 2.57 -10.40 -16.90
CA ASN A 101 2.76 -9.31 -17.83
C ASN A 101 3.28 -8.02 -17.15
N LYS A 102 2.85 -7.74 -15.92
CA LYS A 102 3.23 -6.53 -15.16
C LYS A 102 4.58 -6.66 -14.45
N PHE A 103 4.87 -7.81 -13.85
CA PHE A 103 5.96 -8.00 -12.90
C PHE A 103 6.96 -9.09 -13.32
N GLY A 104 6.70 -9.83 -14.39
CA GLY A 104 7.57 -10.89 -14.91
C GLY A 104 7.50 -12.21 -14.15
N ASN A 105 7.26 -12.21 -12.85
CA ASN A 105 7.11 -13.42 -12.03
C ASN A 105 5.84 -13.38 -11.19
N VAL A 106 5.32 -14.56 -10.82
CA VAL A 106 4.08 -14.72 -10.04
C VAL A 106 4.38 -15.56 -8.80
N LEU A 107 3.91 -15.11 -7.65
CA LEU A 107 3.92 -15.85 -6.39
C LEU A 107 2.49 -16.21 -6.00
N ILE A 108 2.23 -17.47 -5.72
CA ILE A 108 0.92 -17.95 -5.27
C ILE A 108 1.07 -18.54 -3.87
N PHE A 109 0.28 -18.06 -2.93
CA PHE A 109 0.20 -18.61 -1.58
C PHE A 109 -1.18 -19.23 -1.35
N TRP A 110 -1.20 -20.55 -1.14
CA TRP A 110 -2.38 -21.31 -0.76
C TRP A 110 -2.49 -21.30 0.77
N ILE A 111 -3.45 -20.54 1.28
CA ILE A 111 -3.66 -20.31 2.71
C ILE A 111 -4.66 -21.33 3.23
N HIS A 112 -4.14 -22.27 4.02
CA HIS A 112 -4.89 -23.34 4.66
C HIS A 112 -4.89 -23.20 6.17
N GLY A 113 -5.84 -23.90 6.79
CA GLY A 113 -6.03 -23.92 8.23
C GLY A 113 -5.65 -25.27 8.81
N ALA A 114 -4.64 -25.28 9.66
CA ALA A 114 -4.26 -26.49 10.40
C ALA A 114 -4.80 -26.47 11.83
N GLU A 115 -5.27 -27.65 12.26
CA GLU A 115 -5.54 -27.92 13.67
C GLU A 115 -4.25 -27.94 14.49
N ASN A 116 -4.35 -27.60 15.78
CA ASN A 116 -3.17 -27.56 16.67
C ASN A 116 -2.38 -28.87 16.67
N LYS A 117 -3.09 -30.01 16.64
CA LYS A 117 -2.49 -31.35 16.63
C LYS A 117 -1.80 -31.68 15.31
N SER A 118 -2.28 -31.14 14.19
CA SER A 118 -1.72 -31.41 12.86
C SER A 118 -0.36 -30.75 12.73
N ILE A 119 -0.25 -29.49 13.15
CA ILE A 119 1.03 -28.74 13.19
C ILE A 119 2.11 -29.50 13.99
N LEU A 120 1.74 -30.12 15.12
CA LEU A 120 2.67 -30.86 15.97
C LEU A 120 3.18 -32.14 15.31
N ASN A 121 2.34 -32.79 14.51
CA ASN A 121 2.69 -34.04 13.86
C ASN A 121 3.58 -33.80 12.63
N ASP A 122 3.35 -32.70 11.91
CA ASP A 122 3.97 -32.42 10.61
C ASP A 122 5.18 -31.47 10.68
N SER A 123 5.55 -31.02 11.89
CA SER A 123 6.78 -30.24 12.10
C SER A 123 8.02 -31.14 12.09
N GLN A 124 9.08 -30.72 11.40
CA GLN A 124 10.35 -31.43 11.41
C GLN A 124 10.86 -31.66 12.84
N SER A 125 11.28 -32.90 13.12
CA SER A 125 11.84 -33.33 14.42
C SER A 125 13.09 -32.56 14.89
N GLN A 126 13.66 -31.68 14.05
CA GLN A 126 14.87 -30.89 14.31
C GLN A 126 14.62 -29.39 14.52
N SER A 127 13.36 -28.93 14.60
CA SER A 127 13.08 -27.52 14.84
C SER A 127 13.55 -27.06 16.22
N LEU A 128 14.24 -25.91 16.29
CA LEU A 128 14.59 -25.22 17.54
C LEU A 128 13.37 -24.57 18.22
N ILE A 129 12.25 -24.47 17.50
CA ILE A 129 11.01 -23.90 18.01
C ILE A 129 10.25 -25.02 18.73
N ALA A 130 9.90 -24.79 20.00
CA ALA A 130 9.06 -25.72 20.74
C ALA A 130 7.77 -26.01 19.94
N PRO A 131 7.33 -27.28 19.81
CA PRO A 131 6.19 -27.62 18.95
C PRO A 131 4.92 -26.80 19.22
N GLY A 132 4.67 -26.47 20.49
CA GLY A 132 3.55 -25.63 20.92
C GLY A 132 3.67 -24.14 20.56
N GLY A 133 4.81 -23.68 20.05
CA GLY A 133 5.08 -22.32 19.59
C GLY A 133 4.98 -22.12 18.08
N ILE A 134 4.94 -23.20 17.29
CA ILE A 134 4.81 -23.14 15.82
C ILE A 134 3.42 -22.58 15.46
N LYS A 135 3.41 -21.61 14.54
CA LYS A 135 2.20 -20.98 13.99
C LYS A 135 1.93 -21.37 12.54
N ILE A 136 2.98 -21.61 11.74
CA ILE A 136 2.85 -21.86 10.29
C ILE A 136 3.74 -23.04 9.86
N LEU A 137 3.23 -23.91 8.99
CA LEU A 137 4.03 -24.84 8.18
C LEU A 137 4.10 -24.37 6.73
N ILE A 138 5.27 -24.53 6.10
CA ILE A 138 5.47 -24.24 4.68
C ILE A 138 5.58 -25.56 3.90
N GLY A 139 4.69 -25.71 2.91
CA GLY A 139 4.73 -26.76 1.89
C GLY A 139 4.97 -26.16 0.50
N TYR A 140 5.84 -26.77 -0.29
CA TYR A 140 6.11 -26.35 -1.68
C TYR A 140 6.47 -27.56 -2.55
N GLY A 141 5.89 -28.72 -2.22
CA GLY A 141 6.09 -30.00 -2.89
C GLY A 141 7.41 -30.70 -2.56
N GLN A 142 8.04 -30.35 -1.44
CA GLN A 142 9.25 -31.00 -0.95
C GLN A 142 8.98 -32.48 -0.61
N ASP A 143 9.92 -33.34 -0.97
CA ASP A 143 9.91 -34.77 -0.66
C ASP A 143 11.35 -35.30 -0.70
N SER A 144 11.68 -36.29 0.14
CA SER A 144 13.04 -36.85 0.20
C SER A 144 13.39 -37.78 -0.95
N GLU A 145 12.39 -38.40 -1.59
CA GLU A 145 12.60 -39.44 -2.61
C GLU A 145 12.07 -39.02 -3.98
N LEU A 146 10.93 -38.33 -4.04
CA LEU A 146 10.24 -37.93 -5.27
C LEU A 146 9.86 -36.44 -5.25
N PRO A 147 10.82 -35.50 -5.32
CA PRO A 147 10.51 -34.07 -5.20
C PRO A 147 9.58 -33.57 -6.31
N ARG A 148 8.49 -32.90 -5.90
CA ARG A 148 7.50 -32.25 -6.77
C ARG A 148 7.47 -30.74 -6.49
N GLN A 149 8.64 -30.13 -6.48
CA GLN A 149 8.80 -28.75 -6.03
C GLN A 149 8.01 -27.75 -6.89
N THR A 150 7.21 -26.92 -6.22
CA THR A 150 6.38 -25.86 -6.82
C THR A 150 6.97 -24.47 -6.62
N ALA A 151 8.03 -24.36 -5.81
CA ALA A 151 8.88 -23.20 -5.63
C ALA A 151 10.34 -23.63 -5.48
N SER A 152 11.30 -22.72 -5.66
CA SER A 152 12.71 -22.99 -5.38
C SER A 152 12.98 -23.01 -3.87
N ASP A 153 13.97 -23.80 -3.44
CA ASP A 153 14.43 -23.83 -2.05
C ASP A 153 14.80 -22.43 -1.54
N GLU A 154 15.46 -21.62 -2.38
CA GLU A 154 15.79 -20.23 -2.05
C GLU A 154 14.54 -19.40 -1.71
N THR A 155 13.47 -19.57 -2.50
CA THR A 155 12.20 -18.87 -2.31
C THR A 155 11.53 -19.33 -1.01
N ALA A 156 11.50 -20.64 -0.75
CA ALA A 156 10.95 -21.20 0.49
C ALA A 156 11.76 -20.75 1.72
N ILE A 157 13.10 -20.85 1.70
CA ILE A 157 13.99 -20.45 2.79
C ILE A 157 13.83 -18.96 3.10
N LYS A 158 13.76 -18.11 2.07
CA LYS A 158 13.55 -16.68 2.25
C LYS A 158 12.19 -16.42 2.92
N LEU A 159 11.13 -17.12 2.52
CA LEU A 159 9.81 -16.98 3.12
C LEU A 159 9.83 -17.39 4.60
N TYR A 160 10.43 -18.54 4.90
CA TYR A 160 10.65 -19.01 6.26
C TYR A 160 11.35 -17.96 7.13
N GLN A 161 12.41 -17.33 6.62
CA GLN A 161 13.13 -16.28 7.34
C GLN A 161 12.26 -15.04 7.56
N THR A 162 11.54 -14.57 6.54
CA THR A 162 10.68 -13.40 6.66
C THR A 162 9.54 -13.61 7.64
N LEU A 163 8.92 -14.79 7.66
CA LEU A 163 7.84 -15.10 8.60
C LEU A 163 8.37 -15.16 10.05
N ASN A 164 9.48 -15.85 10.29
CA ASN A 164 10.07 -15.92 11.63
C ASN A 164 10.50 -14.54 12.16
N ASN A 165 10.98 -13.67 11.28
CA ASN A 165 11.35 -12.29 11.64
C ASN A 165 10.14 -11.37 11.89
N ASN A 166 8.92 -11.79 11.53
CA ASN A 166 7.68 -11.04 11.71
C ASN A 166 6.75 -11.73 12.72
N ASN A 167 7.29 -12.26 13.83
CA ASN A 167 6.51 -12.84 14.94
C ASN A 167 5.60 -14.03 14.54
N LEU A 168 5.93 -14.71 13.45
CA LEU A 168 5.28 -15.93 13.00
C LEU A 168 6.29 -17.09 13.05
N PRO A 169 6.47 -17.74 14.21
CA PRO A 169 7.28 -18.94 14.32
C PRO A 169 6.83 -19.98 13.29
N THR A 170 7.70 -20.24 12.32
CA THR A 170 7.36 -21.00 11.11
C THR A 170 8.39 -22.10 10.91
N VAL A 171 7.98 -23.25 10.39
CA VAL A 171 8.89 -24.33 9.97
C VAL A 171 8.50 -24.87 8.59
N MET A 172 9.41 -25.60 7.95
CA MET A 172 9.07 -26.39 6.76
C MET A 172 8.29 -27.64 7.18
N ALA A 173 7.28 -28.03 6.39
CA ALA A 173 6.60 -29.31 6.59
C ALA A 173 7.58 -30.47 6.39
N ASP A 174 7.44 -31.52 7.19
CA ASP A 174 8.36 -32.66 7.21
C ASP A 174 8.09 -33.63 6.04
N ALA A 175 9.08 -33.72 5.14
CA ALA A 175 9.05 -34.61 3.98
C ALA A 175 9.08 -36.11 4.36
N ALA A 176 9.59 -36.47 5.55
CA ALA A 176 9.80 -37.87 5.96
C ALA A 176 8.51 -38.57 6.42
N ILE A 177 7.42 -37.84 6.66
CA ILE A 177 6.17 -38.38 7.23
C ILE A 177 5.33 -39.17 6.21
N ARG A 178 5.76 -39.20 4.94
CA ARG A 178 5.09 -39.81 3.78
C ARG A 178 4.56 -41.25 3.95
N MET A 179 5.06 -42.01 4.92
CA MET A 179 4.89 -43.46 4.97
C MET A 179 3.68 -44.02 5.75
N LYS A 180 2.76 -43.20 6.29
CA LYS A 180 1.66 -43.79 7.10
C LYS A 180 0.54 -44.47 6.29
N ASN A 181 0.37 -44.19 4.99
CA ASN A 181 -0.81 -44.63 4.24
C ASN A 181 -0.56 -45.11 2.79
N GLU A 182 0.48 -45.91 2.55
CA GLU A 182 0.81 -46.45 1.21
C GLU A 182 -0.32 -47.30 0.57
N LYS A 183 -1.27 -47.79 1.38
CA LYS A 183 -2.39 -48.64 0.96
C LYS A 183 -3.53 -47.90 0.27
N LYS A 184 -3.62 -46.56 0.34
CA LYS A 184 -4.63 -45.77 -0.40
C LYS A 184 -4.11 -45.42 -1.82
N PRO A 185 -5.00 -45.28 -2.84
CA PRO A 185 -4.63 -44.73 -4.14
C PRO A 185 -3.90 -43.40 -3.99
N GLU A 186 -2.92 -43.06 -4.84
CA GLU A 186 -2.09 -41.84 -4.70
C GLU A 186 -2.93 -40.56 -4.53
N LYS A 187 -4.05 -40.48 -5.26
CA LYS A 187 -5.03 -39.39 -5.17
C LYS A 187 -5.69 -39.24 -3.79
N ASP A 188 -5.69 -40.30 -2.98
CA ASP A 188 -6.36 -40.42 -1.68
C ASP A 188 -5.37 -40.67 -0.52
N ARG A 189 -4.05 -40.69 -0.80
CA ARG A 189 -3.02 -40.80 0.25
C ARG A 189 -3.05 -39.57 1.14
N GLU A 190 -3.00 -39.79 2.45
CA GLU A 190 -3.13 -38.71 3.43
C GLU A 190 -2.04 -37.65 3.27
N LYS A 191 -2.52 -36.43 3.52
CA LYS A 191 -1.86 -35.15 3.42
C LYS A 191 -0.64 -35.14 4.33
N ASN A 192 0.54 -35.08 3.75
CA ASN A 192 1.56 -34.27 4.40
C ASN A 192 1.27 -32.81 4.02
N ASP A 193 1.53 -31.90 4.95
CA ASP A 193 1.41 -30.46 4.73
C ASP A 193 2.51 -29.91 3.79
N CYS A 194 3.18 -30.79 3.04
CA CYS A 194 4.19 -30.47 2.05
C CYS A 194 3.60 -29.98 0.72
N GLY A 195 2.29 -30.16 0.46
CA GLY A 195 1.68 -29.76 -0.82
C GLY A 195 2.20 -30.56 -2.03
N TRP A 196 2.62 -31.81 -1.80
CA TRP A 196 3.26 -32.70 -2.77
C TRP A 196 2.30 -33.38 -3.76
N ASN A 197 1.08 -33.69 -3.33
CA ASN A 197 0.15 -34.49 -4.12
C ASN A 197 -0.12 -33.85 -5.49
N LYS A 198 0.11 -34.60 -6.58
CA LYS A 198 0.00 -34.11 -7.97
C LYS A 198 -1.39 -33.64 -8.41
N PHE A 199 -2.41 -33.98 -7.63
CA PHE A 199 -3.79 -33.54 -7.84
C PHE A 199 -4.13 -32.28 -7.04
N ASN A 200 -3.21 -31.78 -6.19
CA ASN A 200 -3.42 -30.56 -5.44
C ASN A 200 -3.23 -29.33 -6.32
N MET A 201 -4.00 -28.28 -6.09
CA MET A 201 -3.88 -27.03 -6.86
C MET A 201 -2.53 -26.34 -6.70
N ASN A 202 -1.82 -26.56 -5.58
CA ASN A 202 -0.44 -26.11 -5.42
C ASN A 202 0.50 -26.65 -6.53
N GLN A 203 0.19 -27.81 -7.13
CA GLN A 203 0.97 -28.44 -8.20
C GLN A 203 0.58 -27.99 -9.61
N LEU A 204 -0.46 -27.15 -9.76
CA LEU A 204 -1.03 -26.78 -11.07
C LEU A 204 0.01 -26.22 -12.05
N PHE A 205 0.93 -25.38 -11.57
CA PHE A 205 1.95 -24.70 -12.38
C PHE A 205 3.35 -25.34 -12.27
N ALA A 206 3.48 -26.53 -11.69
CA ALA A 206 4.78 -27.15 -11.42
C ALA A 206 5.61 -27.32 -12.71
N LYS A 207 6.93 -27.07 -12.63
CA LYS A 207 7.84 -27.02 -13.80
C LYS A 207 8.01 -28.35 -14.55
N LYS A 208 7.58 -29.45 -13.97
CA LYS A 208 7.67 -30.79 -14.56
C LYS A 208 6.28 -31.37 -14.66
N ASP A 209 5.99 -31.96 -15.82
CA ASP A 209 4.86 -32.85 -15.94
C ASP A 209 5.18 -34.14 -15.17
N TYR A 210 4.40 -34.40 -14.13
CA TYR A 210 4.51 -35.62 -13.35
C TYR A 210 3.34 -36.57 -13.62
N ASP A 211 2.90 -36.64 -14.87
CA ASP A 211 1.78 -37.47 -15.30
C ASP A 211 0.48 -37.11 -14.54
N SER A 212 0.28 -35.80 -14.32
CA SER A 212 -0.93 -35.25 -13.70
C SER A 212 -2.07 -35.08 -14.72
N GLY A 213 -1.74 -35.05 -16.02
CA GLY A 213 -2.69 -34.82 -17.10
C GLY A 213 -2.98 -33.34 -17.40
N TYR A 214 -2.24 -32.42 -16.78
CA TYR A 214 -2.49 -30.98 -16.80
C TYR A 214 -1.31 -30.17 -17.36
N LYS A 215 -0.73 -30.64 -18.47
CA LYS A 215 0.50 -30.08 -19.09
C LYS A 215 0.33 -28.64 -19.53
N GLU A 216 -0.88 -28.26 -19.91
CA GLU A 216 -1.25 -26.95 -20.42
C GLU A 216 -1.07 -25.82 -19.40
N TYR A 217 -0.97 -26.15 -18.10
CA TYR A 217 -0.84 -25.18 -17.02
C TYR A 217 0.59 -25.01 -16.51
N ILE A 218 1.59 -25.75 -17.03
CA ILE A 218 2.98 -25.59 -16.61
C ILE A 218 3.48 -24.16 -16.92
N ASP A 219 3.98 -23.43 -15.92
CA ASP A 219 4.48 -22.06 -16.10
C ASP A 219 5.70 -21.80 -15.21
N GLU A 220 6.88 -21.68 -15.81
CA GLU A 220 8.14 -21.50 -15.08
C GLU A 220 8.27 -20.17 -14.33
N TYR A 221 7.40 -19.20 -14.66
CA TYR A 221 7.34 -17.88 -14.05
C TYR A 221 6.49 -17.88 -12.76
N VAL A 222 5.83 -19.00 -12.45
CA VAL A 222 5.02 -19.16 -11.25
C VAL A 222 5.81 -19.93 -10.19
N GLN A 223 5.77 -19.44 -8.96
CA GLN A 223 6.14 -20.23 -7.79
C GLN A 223 4.95 -20.29 -6.83
N SER A 224 4.60 -21.50 -6.43
CA SER A 224 3.42 -21.79 -5.60
C SER A 224 3.85 -22.41 -4.28
N ILE A 225 3.29 -21.91 -3.18
CA ILE A 225 3.62 -22.31 -1.81
C ILE A 225 2.32 -22.48 -1.02
N GLN A 226 2.21 -23.57 -0.27
CA GLN A 226 1.15 -23.85 0.70
C GLN A 226 1.58 -23.38 2.09
N LEU A 227 0.69 -22.66 2.77
CA LEU A 227 0.86 -22.21 4.15
C LEU A 227 -0.24 -22.81 5.01
N GLU A 228 0.14 -23.66 5.96
CA GLU A 228 -0.77 -24.23 6.95
C GLU A 228 -0.73 -23.40 8.22
N ILE A 229 -1.80 -22.65 8.48
CA ILE A 229 -1.87 -21.70 9.59
C ILE A 229 -2.61 -22.32 10.76
N ARG A 230 -1.95 -22.39 11.90
CA ARG A 230 -2.50 -22.93 13.13
C ARG A 230 -3.75 -22.19 13.58
N ILE A 231 -4.76 -22.90 14.11
CA ILE A 231 -5.95 -22.25 14.66
C ILE A 231 -5.65 -21.38 15.88
N LYS A 232 -5.09 -21.96 16.95
CA LYS A 232 -4.94 -21.29 18.24
C LYS A 232 -3.90 -20.18 18.17
N GLY A 233 -4.28 -18.98 18.61
CA GLY A 233 -3.41 -17.81 18.63
C GLY A 233 -3.13 -17.20 17.25
N CYS A 234 -3.81 -17.65 16.19
CA CYS A 234 -3.66 -17.05 14.86
C CYS A 234 -5.01 -16.76 14.17
N ARG A 235 -5.99 -17.66 14.28
CA ARG A 235 -7.29 -17.53 13.56
C ARG A 235 -8.51 -17.98 14.38
N ASP A 236 -8.34 -18.12 15.69
CA ASP A 236 -9.35 -18.50 16.69
C ASP A 236 -10.15 -17.32 17.26
N SER A 237 -9.71 -16.08 17.05
CA SER A 237 -10.46 -14.87 17.40
C SER A 237 -10.22 -13.75 16.37
N ASN A 238 -11.05 -12.71 16.39
CA ASN A 238 -10.87 -11.55 15.52
C ASN A 238 -9.55 -10.81 15.80
N GLU A 239 -9.18 -10.67 17.07
CA GLU A 239 -7.90 -10.03 17.46
C GLU A 239 -6.71 -10.83 16.92
N ASN A 240 -6.76 -12.17 17.00
CA ASN A 240 -5.72 -13.03 16.46
C ASN A 240 -5.68 -12.99 14.93
N LEU A 241 -6.85 -12.93 14.26
CA LEU A 241 -6.93 -12.75 12.81
C LEU A 241 -6.28 -11.44 12.37
N GLU A 242 -6.61 -10.32 13.02
CA GLU A 242 -6.03 -9.01 12.73
C GLU A 242 -4.52 -9.01 12.96
N SER A 243 -4.07 -9.49 14.12
CA SER A 243 -2.64 -9.59 14.44
C SER A 243 -1.89 -10.46 13.43
N THR A 244 -2.42 -11.64 13.11
CA THR A 244 -1.79 -12.59 12.17
C THR A 244 -1.80 -12.04 10.75
N SER A 245 -2.88 -11.40 10.32
CA SER A 245 -2.97 -10.78 8.99
C SER A 245 -1.90 -9.70 8.82
N ARG A 246 -1.69 -8.88 9.85
CA ARG A 246 -0.69 -7.81 9.89
C ARG A 246 0.73 -8.38 9.82
N ASP A 247 1.01 -9.39 10.63
CA ASP A 247 2.31 -10.07 10.66
C ASP A 247 2.61 -10.75 9.30
N LEU A 248 1.62 -11.41 8.69
CA LEU A 248 1.74 -12.04 7.38
C LEU A 248 1.93 -11.02 6.26
N ALA A 249 1.13 -9.96 6.24
CA ALA A 249 1.25 -8.89 5.25
C ALA A 249 2.62 -8.21 5.35
N GLY A 250 3.11 -7.95 6.57
CA GLY A 250 4.45 -7.43 6.82
C GLY A 250 5.56 -8.36 6.32
N ALA A 251 5.44 -9.67 6.59
CA ALA A 251 6.38 -10.66 6.09
C ALA A 251 6.39 -10.72 4.55
N LEU A 252 5.23 -10.70 3.91
CA LEU A 252 5.10 -10.75 2.45
C LEU A 252 5.63 -9.48 1.77
N ALA A 253 5.46 -8.30 2.38
CA ALA A 253 6.07 -7.07 1.88
C ALA A 253 7.60 -7.20 1.81
N LEU A 254 8.24 -7.62 2.90
CA LEU A 254 9.69 -7.85 2.96
C LEU A 254 10.14 -8.98 2.02
N PHE A 255 9.28 -9.96 1.78
CA PHE A 255 9.54 -11.07 0.88
C PHE A 255 9.64 -10.62 -0.59
N VAL A 256 8.81 -9.68 -1.03
CA VAL A 256 8.79 -9.17 -2.42
C VAL A 256 9.90 -8.14 -2.67
N GLU A 257 10.17 -7.26 -1.69
CA GLU A 257 11.09 -6.12 -1.82
C GLU A 257 12.51 -6.48 -2.30
N LYS A 258 12.99 -7.70 -2.03
CA LYS A 258 14.38 -8.09 -2.34
C LYS A 258 14.64 -8.56 -3.78
N LYS A 259 13.62 -8.74 -4.63
CA LYS A 259 13.80 -9.31 -6.00
C LYS A 259 13.29 -8.44 -7.15
N LEU A 260 12.65 -7.30 -6.88
CA LEU A 260 12.21 -6.34 -7.90
C LEU A 260 13.37 -5.50 -8.49
N VAL A 261 14.53 -6.13 -8.70
CA VAL A 261 15.54 -5.65 -9.65
C VAL A 261 15.40 -6.49 -10.92
N SER A 262 14.19 -6.54 -11.48
CA SER A 262 14.00 -7.00 -12.85
C SER A 262 14.04 -5.78 -13.75
N LYS A 263 15.01 -5.75 -14.68
CA LYS A 263 15.23 -4.71 -15.68
C LYS A 263 13.96 -4.37 -16.46
N THR A 264 13.12 -3.48 -15.94
CA THR A 264 12.28 -2.63 -16.76
C THR A 264 13.05 -1.35 -17.06
N SER A 265 12.82 -0.78 -18.22
CA SER A 265 13.57 0.33 -18.85
C SER A 265 13.51 1.68 -18.11
N GLY A 266 13.24 1.69 -16.81
CA GLY A 266 13.39 2.85 -15.94
C GLY A 266 14.86 3.10 -15.64
N SER A 267 15.22 4.36 -15.39
CA SER A 267 16.55 4.63 -14.84
C SER A 267 16.62 4.03 -13.42
N LEU A 268 17.78 3.50 -13.02
CA LEU A 268 18.03 3.00 -11.66
C LEU A 268 17.54 3.96 -10.56
N VAL A 269 17.56 5.26 -10.86
CA VAL A 269 17.10 6.33 -9.96
C VAL A 269 15.59 6.29 -9.77
N GLU A 270 14.80 6.04 -10.82
CA GLU A 270 13.34 5.96 -10.74
C GLU A 270 12.91 4.70 -9.97
N ASP A 271 13.56 3.57 -10.24
CA ASP A 271 13.27 2.32 -9.53
C ASP A 271 13.62 2.45 -8.03
N ALA A 272 14.78 3.04 -7.73
CA ALA A 272 15.19 3.32 -6.36
C ALA A 272 14.26 4.32 -5.68
N TYR A 273 13.86 5.38 -6.38
CA TYR A 273 12.92 6.37 -5.88
C TYR A 273 11.57 5.73 -5.56
N SER A 274 10.97 5.00 -6.50
CA SER A 274 9.67 4.33 -6.31
C SER A 274 9.73 3.34 -5.14
N THR A 275 10.78 2.54 -5.06
CA THR A 275 10.97 1.57 -3.97
C THR A 275 11.08 2.25 -2.61
N LEU A 276 11.93 3.28 -2.50
CA LEU A 276 12.09 4.03 -1.26
C LEU A 276 10.81 4.80 -0.90
N PHE A 277 10.14 5.37 -1.89
CA PHE A 277 8.88 6.09 -1.71
C PHE A 277 7.81 5.17 -1.14
N ASP A 278 7.63 3.96 -1.68
CA ASP A 278 6.67 2.99 -1.18
C ASP A 278 7.02 2.51 0.23
N LEU A 279 8.30 2.19 0.46
CA LEU A 279 8.81 1.75 1.77
C LEU A 279 8.51 2.78 2.85
N PHE A 280 8.96 4.02 2.64
CA PHE A 280 8.75 5.08 3.62
C PHE A 280 7.27 5.43 3.75
N SER A 281 6.52 5.52 2.65
CA SER A 281 5.10 5.89 2.69
C SER A 281 4.28 4.91 3.53
N ARG A 282 4.47 3.60 3.36
CA ARG A 282 3.73 2.57 4.10
C ARG A 282 4.13 2.52 5.58
N HIS A 283 5.43 2.51 5.88
CA HIS A 283 5.88 2.48 7.28
C HIS A 283 5.43 3.73 8.05
N TYR A 284 5.52 4.90 7.45
CA TYR A 284 5.06 6.13 8.09
C TYR A 284 3.55 6.20 8.23
N GLU A 285 2.80 5.67 7.25
CA GLU A 285 1.35 5.60 7.35
C GLU A 285 0.90 4.69 8.48
N ASN A 286 1.41 3.45 8.52
CA ASN A 286 1.05 2.49 9.57
C ASN A 286 1.40 3.04 10.96
N ALA A 287 2.59 3.62 11.12
CA ALA A 287 2.98 4.25 12.38
C ALA A 287 2.06 5.42 12.78
N MET A 288 1.56 6.19 11.81
CA MET A 288 0.59 7.28 12.07
C MET A 288 -0.79 6.73 12.44
N MET A 289 -1.25 5.65 11.80
CA MET A 289 -2.53 5.01 12.12
C MET A 289 -2.48 4.37 13.51
N ASP A 290 -1.45 3.57 13.81
CA ASP A 290 -1.24 2.94 15.13
C ASP A 290 -1.18 4.01 16.25
N ALA A 291 -0.46 5.11 16.02
CA ALA A 291 -0.40 6.23 16.97
C ALA A 291 -1.77 6.89 17.17
N GLY A 292 -2.55 7.04 16.09
CA GLY A 292 -3.90 7.59 16.14
C GLY A 292 -4.86 6.71 16.93
N GLU A 293 -4.85 5.40 16.66
CA GLU A 293 -5.65 4.40 17.38
C GLU A 293 -5.29 4.36 18.86
N TYR A 294 -3.98 4.37 19.17
CA TYR A 294 -3.52 4.44 20.56
C TYR A 294 -4.03 5.69 21.27
N ILE A 295 -3.98 6.87 20.63
CA ILE A 295 -4.52 8.13 21.18
C ILE A 295 -6.03 8.02 21.41
N ILE A 296 -6.79 7.49 20.44
CA ILE A 296 -8.24 7.33 20.52
C ILE A 296 -8.62 6.39 21.66
N LYS A 297 -7.97 5.23 21.73
CA LYS A 297 -8.14 4.27 22.81
C LYS A 297 -7.83 4.88 24.18
N THR A 298 -6.70 5.57 24.29
CA THR A 298 -6.18 6.06 25.58
C THR A 298 -6.97 7.25 26.11
N PHE A 299 -7.22 8.28 25.29
CA PHE A 299 -7.80 9.55 25.77
C PHE A 299 -9.31 9.64 25.54
N TYR A 300 -9.86 8.84 24.61
CA TYR A 300 -11.26 8.93 24.22
C TYR A 300 -12.03 7.63 24.52
N GLY A 301 -11.38 6.61 25.09
CA GLY A 301 -12.04 5.36 25.46
C GLY A 301 -12.52 4.55 24.25
N ASN A 302 -11.75 4.63 23.14
CA ASN A 302 -12.09 4.00 21.86
C ASN A 302 -13.36 4.54 21.17
N ASP A 303 -13.79 5.75 21.56
CA ASP A 303 -14.99 6.41 21.05
C ASP A 303 -14.62 7.43 19.94
N ILE A 304 -14.93 7.09 18.69
CA ILE A 304 -14.59 7.91 17.51
C ILE A 304 -15.31 9.26 17.53
N GLU A 305 -16.57 9.31 17.97
CA GLU A 305 -17.36 10.55 18.04
C GLU A 305 -16.71 11.53 19.03
N LYS A 306 -16.32 11.03 20.21
CA LYS A 306 -15.58 11.84 21.19
C LYS A 306 -14.22 12.28 20.67
N ALA A 307 -13.50 11.41 19.97
CA ALA A 307 -12.23 11.78 19.34
C ALA A 307 -12.39 12.87 18.27
N ARG A 308 -13.50 12.85 17.51
CA ARG A 308 -13.87 13.88 16.53
C ARG A 308 -14.13 15.22 17.22
N ASN A 309 -14.90 15.20 18.31
CA ASN A 309 -15.28 16.39 19.07
C ASN A 309 -14.19 16.89 20.05
N ASN A 310 -13.11 16.13 20.21
CA ASN A 310 -12.04 16.36 21.21
C ASN A 310 -12.53 16.31 22.67
N GLU A 311 -13.49 15.42 22.95
CA GLU A 311 -14.07 15.23 24.29
C GLU A 311 -13.36 14.09 25.04
N SER A 312 -12.34 14.43 25.83
CA SER A 312 -11.60 13.43 26.62
C SER A 312 -12.49 12.74 27.65
N THR A 313 -12.44 11.42 27.74
CA THR A 313 -13.09 10.64 28.81
C THR A 313 -12.21 10.51 30.05
N GLN A 314 -10.94 10.88 29.92
CA GLN A 314 -9.93 10.73 30.96
C GLN A 314 -9.70 12.03 31.73
N LYS A 315 -9.29 11.88 32.99
CA LYS A 315 -8.85 13.00 33.85
C LYS A 315 -7.62 13.71 33.28
N GLU A 316 -6.71 12.95 32.66
CA GLU A 316 -5.59 13.50 31.92
C GLU A 316 -5.98 13.71 30.45
N THR A 317 -5.54 14.81 29.86
CA THR A 317 -5.94 15.24 28.52
C THR A 317 -4.83 15.03 27.50
N LEU A 318 -5.21 14.88 26.23
CA LEU A 318 -4.27 14.85 25.11
C LEU A 318 -3.38 16.11 25.05
N ASN A 319 -3.88 17.26 25.52
CA ASN A 319 -3.07 18.48 25.63
C ASN A 319 -1.92 18.33 26.65
N GLN A 320 -2.12 17.61 27.76
CA GLN A 320 -1.04 17.35 28.70
C GLN A 320 0.04 16.43 28.11
N LEU A 321 -0.35 15.47 27.26
CA LEU A 321 0.62 14.70 26.46
C LEU A 321 1.41 15.62 25.52
N TYR A 322 0.74 16.53 24.82
CA TYR A 322 1.42 17.52 23.96
C TYR A 322 2.41 18.37 24.75
N GLU A 323 2.03 18.89 25.91
CA GLU A 323 2.93 19.67 26.77
C GLU A 323 4.12 18.83 27.24
N LYS A 324 3.91 17.56 27.57
CA LYS A 324 4.98 16.66 27.99
C LYS A 324 5.97 16.43 26.86
N ILE A 325 5.49 16.24 25.64
CA ILE A 325 6.34 16.08 24.44
C ILE A 325 7.10 17.37 24.14
N ASP A 326 6.43 18.52 24.18
CA ASP A 326 7.07 19.81 23.92
C ASP A 326 8.16 20.13 24.96
N LYS A 327 7.96 19.75 26.23
CA LYS A 327 8.95 19.90 27.32
C LYS A 327 10.13 18.95 27.21
N ASN A 328 9.93 17.73 26.70
CA ASN A 328 10.95 16.68 26.62
C ASN A 328 11.41 16.42 25.17
N LYS A 329 11.33 17.45 24.32
CA LYS A 329 11.54 17.30 22.89
C LYS A 329 12.99 16.93 22.57
N ASP A 330 13.19 15.72 22.08
CA ASP A 330 14.46 15.25 21.51
C ASP A 330 14.33 15.02 19.99
N ALA A 331 15.41 14.52 19.37
CA ALA A 331 15.45 14.24 17.93
C ALA A 331 14.46 13.13 17.49
N ASN A 332 14.02 12.28 18.43
CA ASN A 332 13.16 11.12 18.17
C ASN A 332 11.70 11.37 18.56
N SER A 333 11.43 12.47 19.26
CA SER A 333 10.11 12.82 19.77
C SER A 333 9.16 13.21 18.63
N PRO A 334 7.92 12.66 18.56
CA PRO A 334 6.96 13.05 17.55
C PRO A 334 6.53 14.50 17.76
N SER A 335 6.38 15.28 16.69
CA SER A 335 5.82 16.63 16.81
C SER A 335 4.33 16.60 17.16
N ARG A 336 3.84 17.59 17.90
CA ARG A 336 2.41 17.79 18.17
C ARG A 336 1.51 17.70 16.93
N SER A 337 1.95 18.26 15.80
CA SER A 337 1.20 18.20 14.54
C SER A 337 1.05 16.77 14.00
N LYS A 338 2.10 15.95 14.10
CA LYS A 338 2.04 14.52 13.72
C LYS A 338 1.01 13.76 14.54
N LEU A 339 0.99 13.94 15.87
CA LEU A 339 -0.01 13.30 16.73
C LEU A 339 -1.43 13.78 16.45
N TYR A 340 -1.59 15.07 16.17
CA TYR A 340 -2.88 15.63 15.76
C TYR A 340 -3.36 15.03 14.43
N HIS A 341 -2.46 14.90 13.43
CA HIS A 341 -2.77 14.25 12.16
C HIS A 341 -3.10 12.76 12.35
N ALA A 342 -2.30 12.02 13.12
CA ALA A 342 -2.51 10.61 13.43
C ALA A 342 -3.94 10.34 13.94
N LYS A 343 -4.36 11.06 14.99
CA LYS A 343 -5.73 10.97 15.53
C LYS A 343 -6.80 11.26 14.45
N ASN A 344 -6.64 12.35 13.70
CA ASN A 344 -7.64 12.75 12.70
C ASN A 344 -7.66 11.86 11.45
N LEU A 345 -6.55 11.17 11.12
CA LEU A 345 -6.52 10.19 10.04
C LEU A 345 -7.41 8.99 10.36
N VAL A 346 -7.36 8.49 11.59
CA VAL A 346 -8.23 7.38 12.04
C VAL A 346 -9.70 7.80 12.01
N VAL A 347 -10.03 8.99 12.54
CA VAL A 347 -11.40 9.53 12.47
C VAL A 347 -11.85 9.68 11.00
N GLN A 348 -10.99 10.22 10.14
CA GLN A 348 -11.30 10.36 8.71
C GLN A 348 -11.52 9.00 8.03
N ALA A 349 -10.69 7.99 8.35
CA ALA A 349 -10.83 6.65 7.79
C ALA A 349 -12.20 6.07 8.16
N TYR A 350 -12.59 6.16 9.42
CA TYR A 350 -13.90 5.74 9.91
C TYR A 350 -15.07 6.49 9.23
N ASP A 351 -14.96 7.82 9.11
CA ASP A 351 -16.01 8.63 8.47
C ASP A 351 -16.20 8.25 6.99
N LEU A 352 -15.09 8.01 6.28
CA LEU A 352 -15.11 7.72 4.85
C LEU A 352 -15.42 6.25 4.54
N GLU A 353 -15.09 5.32 5.42
CA GLU A 353 -15.46 3.91 5.28
C GLU A 353 -16.98 3.74 5.21
N ASN A 354 -17.69 4.45 6.08
CA ASN A 354 -19.16 4.42 6.13
C ASN A 354 -19.82 5.26 5.02
N PHE A 355 -19.12 6.25 4.48
CA PHE A 355 -19.66 7.20 3.52
C PHE A 355 -19.40 6.82 2.05
N LEU A 356 -18.24 6.22 1.75
CA LEU A 356 -17.84 5.86 0.40
C LEU A 356 -18.39 4.49 -0.01
N SER A 357 -18.46 4.25 -1.33
CA SER A 357 -18.64 2.88 -1.83
C SER A 357 -17.37 2.05 -1.54
N PRO A 358 -17.43 0.71 -1.51
CA PRO A 358 -16.24 -0.12 -1.32
C PRO A 358 -15.10 0.22 -2.29
N GLN A 359 -15.43 0.53 -3.55
CA GLN A 359 -14.46 0.99 -4.54
C GLN A 359 -13.87 2.35 -4.20
N GLY A 360 -14.69 3.31 -3.75
CA GLY A 360 -14.23 4.63 -3.32
C GLY A 360 -13.37 4.57 -2.07
N PHE A 361 -13.71 3.69 -1.13
CA PHE A 361 -12.90 3.46 0.07
C PHE A 361 -11.57 2.76 -0.28
N SER A 362 -11.59 1.76 -1.17
CA SER A 362 -10.36 1.18 -1.73
C SER A 362 -9.47 2.24 -2.39
N THR A 363 -10.08 3.16 -3.15
CA THR A 363 -9.38 4.30 -3.76
C THR A 363 -8.71 5.20 -2.71
N LEU A 364 -9.42 5.52 -1.62
CA LEU A 364 -8.84 6.26 -0.49
C LEU A 364 -7.65 5.52 0.14
N ARG A 365 -7.77 4.20 0.36
CA ARG A 365 -6.69 3.38 0.93
C ARG A 365 -5.43 3.41 0.06
N ASN A 366 -5.61 3.48 -1.26
CA ASN A 366 -4.51 3.57 -2.23
C ASN A 366 -3.89 4.97 -2.37
N LEU A 367 -4.44 6.00 -1.71
CA LEU A 367 -3.81 7.33 -1.71
C LEU A 367 -2.58 7.34 -0.79
N SER A 368 -1.55 8.09 -1.18
CA SER A 368 -0.39 8.32 -0.31
C SER A 368 -0.78 9.03 1.00
N LEU A 369 0.03 8.82 2.05
CA LEU A 369 -0.16 9.48 3.35
C LEU A 369 -0.29 11.01 3.23
N SER A 370 0.51 11.64 2.37
CA SER A 370 0.42 13.09 2.16
C SER A 370 -0.93 13.51 1.60
N HIS A 371 -1.53 12.74 0.68
CA HIS A 371 -2.87 13.00 0.15
C HIS A 371 -3.92 12.84 1.25
N LYS A 372 -3.83 11.78 2.06
CA LYS A 372 -4.72 11.55 3.19
C LYS A 372 -4.66 12.68 4.22
N ILE A 373 -3.45 13.19 4.52
CA ILE A 373 -3.25 14.37 5.38
C ILE A 373 -3.85 15.63 4.77
N TYR A 374 -3.66 15.85 3.46
CA TYR A 374 -4.25 16.99 2.77
C TYR A 374 -5.78 17.00 2.89
N LEU A 375 -6.42 15.83 2.76
CA LEU A 375 -7.86 15.66 2.89
C LEU A 375 -8.40 15.97 4.29
N LEU A 376 -7.57 15.93 5.35
CA LEU A 376 -7.97 16.37 6.70
C LEU A 376 -8.42 17.84 6.72
N SER A 377 -7.93 18.67 5.77
CA SER A 377 -8.29 20.08 5.64
C SER A 377 -9.59 20.33 4.88
N VAL A 378 -10.21 19.30 4.32
CA VAL A 378 -11.50 19.34 3.63
C VAL A 378 -12.56 18.89 4.63
N LYS A 379 -13.52 19.74 4.98
CA LYS A 379 -14.48 19.42 6.06
C LYS A 379 -15.64 18.55 5.58
N GLU A 380 -16.21 18.89 4.43
CA GLU A 380 -17.39 18.22 3.88
C GLU A 380 -17.03 16.87 3.25
N LEU A 381 -17.78 15.82 3.58
CA LEU A 381 -17.52 14.46 3.08
C LEU A 381 -17.71 14.34 1.56
N ASP A 382 -18.69 15.03 0.99
CA ASP A 382 -18.88 15.11 -0.47
C ASP A 382 -17.67 15.72 -1.18
N GLN A 383 -17.07 16.76 -0.59
CA GLN A 383 -15.86 17.37 -1.14
C GLN A 383 -14.66 16.45 -0.98
N LYS A 384 -14.54 15.72 0.13
CA LYS A 384 -13.49 14.70 0.29
C LYS A 384 -13.59 13.65 -0.79
N LYS A 385 -14.80 13.10 -1.03
CA LYS A 385 -15.06 12.14 -2.09
C LYS A 385 -14.65 12.67 -3.46
N TYR A 386 -15.10 13.88 -3.81
CA TYR A 386 -14.70 14.55 -5.05
C TYR A 386 -13.17 14.61 -5.21
N TRP A 387 -12.45 15.02 -4.16
CA TRP A 387 -11.00 15.08 -4.21
C TRP A 387 -10.34 13.71 -4.28
N ILE A 388 -10.86 12.69 -3.61
CA ILE A 388 -10.35 11.31 -3.70
C ILE A 388 -10.44 10.82 -5.15
N ASP A 389 -11.62 10.93 -5.76
CA ASP A 389 -11.87 10.51 -7.15
C ASP A 389 -10.97 11.28 -8.12
N LYS A 390 -10.80 12.59 -7.88
CA LYS A 390 -9.96 13.46 -8.71
C LYS A 390 -8.47 13.16 -8.57
N ILE A 391 -7.98 12.92 -7.35
CA ILE A 391 -6.58 12.55 -7.10
C ILE A 391 -6.26 11.25 -7.83
N PHE A 392 -7.15 10.27 -7.75
CA PHE A 392 -6.95 8.97 -8.37
C PHE A 392 -7.03 9.02 -9.90
N SER A 393 -8.05 9.67 -10.46
CA SER A 393 -8.26 9.73 -11.91
C SER A 393 -7.22 10.61 -12.63
N GLU A 394 -6.84 11.74 -12.05
CA GLU A 394 -5.90 12.69 -12.66
C GLU A 394 -4.46 12.53 -12.15
N GLN A 395 -4.20 11.59 -11.24
CA GLN A 395 -2.88 11.34 -10.63
C GLN A 395 -2.23 12.62 -10.08
N LEU A 396 -3.03 13.44 -9.38
CA LEU A 396 -2.58 14.75 -8.91
C LEU A 396 -1.53 14.63 -7.81
N THR A 397 -0.49 15.46 -7.90
CA THR A 397 0.45 15.70 -6.81
C THR A 397 -0.12 16.66 -5.76
N ILE A 398 0.44 16.63 -4.55
CA ILE A 398 0.08 17.59 -3.47
C ILE A 398 0.20 19.04 -3.92
N LYS A 399 1.23 19.37 -4.69
CA LYS A 399 1.43 20.73 -5.22
C LYS A 399 0.28 21.12 -6.15
N GLN A 400 -0.05 20.26 -7.11
CA GLN A 400 -1.19 20.51 -8.01
C GLN A 400 -2.52 20.60 -7.27
N LEU A 401 -2.72 19.83 -6.19
CA LEU A 401 -3.90 19.94 -5.35
C LEU A 401 -3.96 21.29 -4.61
N GLN A 402 -2.83 21.75 -4.07
CA GLN A 402 -2.74 23.06 -3.43
C GLN A 402 -3.04 24.19 -4.43
N ASP A 403 -2.48 24.12 -5.63
CA ASP A 403 -2.71 25.08 -6.72
C ASP A 403 -4.19 25.07 -7.14
N LYS A 404 -4.77 23.88 -7.34
CA LYS A 404 -6.20 23.73 -7.69
C LYS A 404 -7.13 24.18 -6.57
N LYS A 405 -6.82 23.93 -5.29
CA LYS A 405 -7.62 24.43 -4.15
C LYS A 405 -7.54 25.95 -4.02
N GLY A 406 -6.38 26.54 -4.34
CA GLY A 406 -6.23 27.99 -4.49
C GLY A 406 -7.13 28.57 -5.59
N SER A 407 -7.33 27.83 -6.69
CA SER A 407 -8.21 28.24 -7.79
C SER A 407 -9.72 28.07 -7.51
N VAL A 408 -10.11 27.11 -6.66
CA VAL A 408 -11.53 26.79 -6.36
C VAL A 408 -12.07 27.61 -5.18
N GLN A 409 -11.20 28.10 -4.28
CA GLN A 409 -11.58 29.13 -3.32
C GLN A 409 -11.14 30.50 -3.83
N SER A 410 -11.91 31.09 -4.75
CA SER A 410 -11.76 32.52 -5.07
C SER A 410 -12.19 33.36 -3.87
N LYS A 411 -11.34 33.44 -2.85
CA LYS A 411 -11.40 34.55 -1.92
C LYS A 411 -10.85 35.74 -2.69
N ASP A 412 -11.65 36.78 -2.81
CA ASP A 412 -11.17 38.06 -3.35
C ASP A 412 -9.80 38.38 -2.73
N PRO A 413 -8.79 38.69 -3.56
CA PRO A 413 -7.44 38.87 -3.07
C PRO A 413 -7.41 39.96 -2.00
N THR A 414 -6.77 39.68 -0.88
CA THR A 414 -6.69 40.65 0.23
C THR A 414 -5.62 41.71 -0.08
N PRO A 415 -5.68 42.92 0.52
CA PRO A 415 -4.60 43.90 0.39
C PRO A 415 -3.22 43.32 0.75
N LYS A 416 -3.15 42.44 1.75
CA LYS A 416 -1.90 41.77 2.15
C LYS A 416 -1.37 40.82 1.08
N TYR A 417 -2.25 40.13 0.37
CA TYR A 417 -1.86 39.26 -0.75
C TYR A 417 -1.28 40.11 -1.88
N LEU A 418 -1.99 41.17 -2.30
CA LEU A 418 -1.58 42.01 -3.41
C LEU A 418 -0.30 42.82 -3.16
N ILE A 419 -0.02 43.21 -1.91
CA ILE A 419 1.28 43.82 -1.55
C ILE A 419 2.46 42.89 -1.87
N ASN A 420 2.25 41.58 -1.75
CA ASN A 420 3.28 40.57 -2.04
C ASN A 420 3.30 40.12 -3.51
N HIS A 421 2.27 40.45 -4.29
CA HIS A 421 2.09 40.11 -5.72
C HIS A 421 1.78 41.39 -6.51
N PRO A 422 2.74 42.34 -6.60
CA PRO A 422 2.50 43.68 -7.13
C PRO A 422 2.11 43.71 -8.61
N GLU A 423 2.46 42.68 -9.38
CA GLU A 423 2.00 42.47 -10.75
C GLU A 423 0.46 42.38 -10.84
N GLU A 424 -0.20 41.84 -9.81
CA GLU A 424 -1.66 41.70 -9.77
C GLU A 424 -2.38 42.99 -9.31
N ILE A 425 -1.66 43.97 -8.74
CA ILE A 425 -2.25 45.25 -8.29
C ILE A 425 -2.91 45.99 -9.45
N TRP A 426 -2.36 45.83 -10.66
CA TRP A 426 -2.78 46.55 -11.86
C TRP A 426 -3.96 45.89 -12.58
N GLU A 427 -4.39 44.69 -12.17
CA GLU A 427 -5.53 43.99 -12.78
C GLU A 427 -6.84 44.73 -12.47
N ASP A 428 -7.73 44.85 -13.46
CA ASP A 428 -8.98 45.63 -13.35
C ASP A 428 -9.87 45.17 -12.19
N LYS A 429 -9.95 43.86 -11.95
CA LYS A 429 -10.70 43.27 -10.83
C LYS A 429 -10.16 43.68 -9.44
N ASN A 430 -8.90 44.09 -9.36
CA ASN A 430 -8.21 44.39 -8.10
C ASN A 430 -8.11 45.89 -7.77
N LYS A 431 -8.38 46.77 -8.74
CA LYS A 431 -8.25 48.25 -8.60
C LYS A 431 -9.03 48.80 -7.40
N ASN A 432 -10.19 48.23 -7.09
CA ASN A 432 -11.03 48.69 -6.00
C ASN A 432 -10.49 48.33 -4.61
N ILE A 433 -9.57 47.37 -4.48
CA ILE A 433 -9.07 46.87 -3.19
C ILE A 433 -8.19 47.91 -2.49
N PHE A 434 -7.35 48.63 -3.24
CA PHE A 434 -6.53 49.73 -2.73
C PHE A 434 -7.18 51.11 -2.90
N SER A 435 -8.42 51.18 -3.40
CA SER A 435 -9.17 52.42 -3.39
C SER A 435 -9.47 52.87 -1.96
N PHE A 436 -9.75 54.16 -1.76
CA PHE A 436 -10.18 54.67 -0.46
C PHE A 436 -11.41 53.89 0.08
N GLU A 437 -12.35 53.57 -0.80
CA GLU A 437 -13.55 52.79 -0.50
C GLU A 437 -13.26 51.34 -0.11
N GLY A 438 -12.23 50.73 -0.68
CA GLY A 438 -11.76 49.39 -0.30
C GLY A 438 -11.06 49.40 1.05
N LEU A 439 -10.14 50.35 1.25
CA LEU A 439 -9.32 50.43 2.45
C LEU A 439 -10.10 50.85 3.71
N LYS A 440 -11.11 51.73 3.59
CA LYS A 440 -11.90 52.18 4.75
C LYS A 440 -12.68 51.06 5.45
N LYS A 441 -12.86 49.91 4.80
CA LYS A 441 -13.50 48.72 5.37
C LYS A 441 -12.63 48.00 6.41
N HIS A 442 -11.36 48.36 6.53
CA HIS A 442 -10.42 47.73 7.45
C HIS A 442 -10.18 48.54 8.73
N PRO A 443 -9.99 47.89 9.89
CA PRO A 443 -9.71 48.59 11.14
C PRO A 443 -8.32 49.27 11.13
N PRO A 444 -8.10 50.35 11.91
CA PRO A 444 -6.85 51.12 11.90
C PRO A 444 -5.58 50.29 12.13
N LYS A 445 -5.65 49.25 12.96
CA LYS A 445 -4.52 48.33 13.22
C LYS A 445 -4.07 47.60 11.95
N LYS A 446 -5.02 47.12 11.12
CA LYS A 446 -4.72 46.46 9.84
C LYS A 446 -4.18 47.46 8.82
N LEU A 447 -4.72 48.67 8.76
CA LEU A 447 -4.20 49.72 7.87
C LEU A 447 -2.75 50.07 8.19
N LYS A 448 -2.37 50.15 9.47
CA LYS A 448 -0.97 50.32 9.90
C LYS A 448 -0.08 49.15 9.47
N GLU A 449 -0.57 47.92 9.55
CA GLU A 449 0.15 46.73 9.05
C GLU A 449 0.35 46.80 7.53
N PHE A 450 -0.70 47.13 6.77
CA PHE A 450 -0.62 47.28 5.31
C PHE A 450 0.38 48.36 4.91
N LYS A 451 0.35 49.52 5.57
CA LYS A 451 1.32 50.60 5.34
C LYS A 451 2.75 50.12 5.59
N LYS A 452 3.01 49.46 6.73
CA LYS A 452 4.34 48.92 7.04
C LYS A 452 4.83 47.95 5.97
N ASN A 453 3.97 47.05 5.50
CA ASN A 453 4.33 46.08 4.47
C ASN A 453 4.58 46.76 3.11
N LEU A 454 3.78 47.78 2.75
CA LEU A 454 3.99 48.59 1.55
C LEU A 454 5.33 49.33 1.60
N ASP A 455 5.64 49.99 2.72
CA ASP A 455 6.89 50.73 2.91
C ASP A 455 8.10 49.78 2.80
N GLN A 456 8.03 48.59 3.41
CA GLN A 456 9.07 47.58 3.29
C GLN A 456 9.25 47.12 1.84
N LYS A 457 8.15 46.76 1.16
CA LYS A 457 8.19 46.25 -0.21
C LYS A 457 8.69 47.31 -1.20
N LYS A 458 8.32 48.58 -0.98
CA LYS A 458 8.86 49.72 -1.71
C LYS A 458 10.38 49.81 -1.57
N ASN A 459 10.89 49.77 -0.35
CA ASN A 459 12.34 49.81 -0.10
C ASN A 459 13.07 48.63 -0.76
N ASP A 460 12.47 47.43 -0.75
CA ASP A 460 13.05 46.26 -1.41
C ASP A 460 13.12 46.47 -2.94
N PHE A 461 12.08 47.03 -3.55
CA PHE A 461 12.09 47.36 -4.98
C PHE A 461 13.07 48.48 -5.33
N GLU A 462 13.20 49.52 -4.51
CA GLU A 462 14.19 50.58 -4.72
C GLU A 462 15.62 50.02 -4.72
N LYS A 463 15.94 49.11 -3.80
CA LYS A 463 17.24 48.41 -3.78
C LYS A 463 17.46 47.56 -5.03
N GLU A 464 16.43 46.84 -5.47
CA GLU A 464 16.54 45.99 -6.66
C GLU A 464 16.70 46.81 -7.94
N VAL A 465 15.97 47.94 -8.07
CA VAL A 465 16.15 48.89 -9.17
C VAL A 465 17.56 49.46 -9.20
N GLN A 466 18.12 49.82 -8.03
CA GLN A 466 19.50 50.29 -7.94
C GLN A 466 20.49 49.21 -8.39
N ARG A 467 20.35 47.97 -7.89
CA ARG A 467 21.20 46.83 -8.27
C ARG A 467 21.15 46.55 -9.77
N LEU A 468 19.96 46.62 -10.37
CA LEU A 468 19.78 46.44 -11.81
C LEU A 468 20.42 47.58 -12.60
N ALA A 469 20.32 48.83 -12.14
CA ALA A 469 20.98 49.98 -12.77
C ALA A 469 22.52 49.85 -12.76
N GLU A 470 23.09 49.39 -11.65
CA GLU A 470 24.53 49.10 -11.53
C GLU A 470 24.97 47.97 -12.48
N SER A 471 24.14 46.93 -12.60
CA SER A 471 24.37 45.81 -13.52
C SER A 471 24.32 46.27 -14.99
N ILE A 472 23.33 47.07 -15.36
CA ILE A 472 23.21 47.68 -16.69
C ILE A 472 24.45 48.51 -17.02
N ASN A 473 24.94 49.31 -16.07
CA ASN A 473 26.14 50.12 -16.27
C ASN A 473 27.39 49.27 -16.49
N SER A 474 27.51 48.16 -15.75
CA SER A 474 28.61 47.20 -15.92
C SER A 474 28.58 46.54 -17.31
N TYR A 475 27.40 46.11 -17.76
CA TYR A 475 27.25 45.54 -19.10
C TYR A 475 27.56 46.55 -20.22
N LYS A 476 27.19 47.82 -20.06
CA LYS A 476 27.58 48.89 -21.01
C LYS A 476 29.11 49.00 -21.14
N LYS A 477 29.85 48.96 -20.02
CA LYS A 477 31.32 48.96 -20.04
C LYS A 477 31.91 47.73 -20.74
N TYR A 478 31.31 46.55 -20.56
CA TYR A 478 31.74 45.36 -21.30
C TYR A 478 31.52 45.48 -22.80
N LEU A 479 30.38 46.03 -23.23
CA LEU A 479 30.08 46.26 -24.65
C LEU A 479 31.08 47.25 -25.29
N GLU A 480 31.45 48.32 -24.58
CA GLU A 480 32.50 49.25 -25.03
C GLU A 480 33.85 48.53 -25.18
N LYS A 481 34.24 47.71 -24.19
CA LYS A 481 35.49 46.96 -24.23
C LYS A 481 35.52 45.94 -25.37
N PHE A 482 34.45 45.20 -25.60
CA PHE A 482 34.35 44.26 -26.72
C PHE A 482 34.40 44.96 -28.07
N SER A 483 33.79 46.14 -28.19
CA SER A 483 33.87 46.95 -29.41
C SER A 483 35.32 47.37 -29.71
N SER A 484 36.08 47.77 -28.68
CA SER A 484 37.50 48.09 -28.81
C SER A 484 38.38 46.89 -29.20
N ILE A 485 38.13 45.72 -28.59
CA ILE A 485 38.83 44.47 -28.94
C ILE A 485 38.53 44.09 -30.39
N ARG A 486 37.26 44.13 -30.80
CA ARG A 486 36.85 43.85 -32.17
C ARG A 486 37.58 44.73 -33.19
N SER A 487 37.62 46.05 -32.95
CA SER A 487 38.36 46.97 -33.83
C SER A 487 39.86 46.65 -33.91
N THR A 488 40.46 46.19 -32.81
CA THR A 488 41.87 45.78 -32.78
C THR A 488 42.10 44.50 -33.58
N LEU A 489 41.20 43.52 -33.46
CA LEU A 489 41.23 42.27 -34.23
C LEU A 489 41.07 42.54 -35.73
N GLU A 490 40.12 43.39 -36.12
CA GLU A 490 39.90 43.78 -37.52
C GLU A 490 41.18 44.39 -38.13
N LYS A 491 41.89 45.26 -37.39
CA LYS A 491 43.19 45.81 -37.84
C LYS A 491 44.28 44.73 -37.96
N ALA A 492 44.33 43.79 -37.03
CA ALA A 492 45.33 42.71 -37.06
C ALA A 492 45.09 41.76 -38.24
N ILE A 493 43.83 41.46 -38.56
CA ILE A 493 43.44 40.68 -39.74
C ILE A 493 43.89 41.41 -41.01
N GLN A 494 43.55 42.69 -41.17
CA GLN A 494 43.96 43.50 -42.33
C GLN A 494 45.48 43.54 -42.52
N TYR A 495 46.24 43.70 -41.44
CA TYR A 495 47.71 43.67 -41.48
C TYR A 495 48.22 42.32 -41.99
N LYS A 496 47.67 41.21 -41.50
CA LYS A 496 48.08 39.86 -41.92
C LYS A 496 47.70 39.54 -43.35
N GLU A 497 46.59 40.08 -43.84
CA GLU A 497 46.16 39.93 -45.24
C GLU A 497 47.00 40.77 -46.21
N ALA A 498 47.67 41.83 -45.75
CA ALA A 498 48.53 42.68 -46.59
C ALA A 498 50.00 42.20 -46.69
N ASP A 499 50.45 41.34 -45.76
CA ASP A 499 51.78 40.71 -45.74
C ASP A 499 51.84 39.39 -46.56
N HIS A 500 50.73 39.01 -47.21
CA HIS A 500 50.59 37.88 -48.13
C HIS A 500 50.14 38.37 -49.50
#